data_AF-A0A7S0FMI5-F1
#
_entry.id   AF-A0A7S0FMI5-F1
#
_cell.length_a   1.000
_cell.length_b   1.000
_cell.length_c   1.000
_cell.angle_alpha   90.00
_cell.angle_beta   90.00
_cell.angle_gamma   90.00
#
_symmetry.space_group_name_H-M   'P 1'
#
loop_
_entity.id
_entity.type
_entity.pdbx_description
1 polymer ?
#
loop_
_entity_poly.entity_id
_entity_poly.type
_entity_poly.pdbx_seq_one_letter_code
_entity_poly.pdbx_strand_id
1 'polypeptide(L)'
;SSCIGKVSKSLLSRKGNSRPFSFSGKMQLLGVGLGIFTAAQLANAAPRTEENAAWNVNFEESHFPLDYHGKWEGHTYFPSPEDWRSLTIYQLLTDRFADGDPMNNEAYRGGFDVRDMTFRHGGDFVGITQRLPYIKGLGCQAIWISPIFQNGENMYHQYAQHDFTLIDRRLGTLDELRALTTAAHKLGMYVIVDVVMNHMDNEFFFE
;
A
#
# COMPACT_ATOMS: atom_id res chain seq x y z
N SER A 1 38.52 59.26 17.92
CA SER A 1 37.49 59.08 18.95
C SER A 1 37.55 57.65 19.48
N SER A 2 38.54 57.30 20.30
CA SER A 2 38.48 57.32 21.78
C SER A 2 37.15 56.80 22.34
N CYS A 3 37.15 55.61 22.93
CA CYS A 3 37.11 55.52 24.39
C CYS A 3 37.44 54.10 24.88
N ILE A 4 38.40 54.08 25.79
CA ILE A 4 38.89 52.96 26.60
C ILE A 4 38.04 52.93 27.89
N GLY A 5 37.69 51.74 28.37
CA GLY A 5 37.19 51.53 29.73
C GLY A 5 37.84 50.28 30.34
N LYS A 6 38.80 50.49 31.23
CA LYS A 6 39.46 49.50 32.10
C LYS A 6 38.74 49.40 33.46
N VAL A 7 39.16 48.39 34.25
CA VAL A 7 39.10 48.23 35.73
C VAL A 7 37.91 47.35 36.19
N SER A 8 38.01 46.29 37.02
CA SER A 8 38.94 45.92 38.12
C SER A 8 39.01 44.39 38.38
N LYS A 9 40.04 43.97 39.14
CA LYS A 9 40.36 42.63 39.70
C LYS A 9 39.61 42.34 41.02
N SER A 10 39.35 41.05 41.33
CA SER A 10 39.58 40.42 42.65
C SER A 10 39.65 38.88 42.49
N LEU A 11 40.80 38.21 42.61
CA LEU A 11 41.47 37.66 43.82
C LEU A 11 40.71 36.52 44.55
N LEU A 12 41.27 35.31 44.47
CA LEU A 12 41.48 34.28 45.53
C LEU A 12 41.80 32.92 44.84
N SER A 13 43.06 32.57 44.55
CA SER A 13 44.03 31.87 45.42
C SER A 13 43.51 30.59 46.09
N ARG A 14 43.87 29.41 45.56
CA ARG A 14 44.29 28.24 46.38
C ARG A 14 45.40 27.45 45.69
N LYS A 15 46.55 27.38 46.38
CA LYS A 15 47.65 26.40 46.27
C LYS A 15 47.06 24.98 46.16
N GLY A 16 47.52 24.04 45.35
CA GLY A 16 48.88 23.67 45.00
C GLY A 16 49.14 22.27 45.56
N ASN A 17 49.27 21.25 44.69
CA ASN A 17 50.19 20.14 44.94
C ASN A 17 50.48 19.37 43.65
N SER A 18 51.76 19.12 43.41
CA SER A 18 52.33 18.49 42.23
C SER A 18 53.25 17.35 42.66
N ARG A 19 53.33 16.29 41.83
CA ARG A 19 54.42 15.30 41.57
C ARG A 19 53.95 13.83 41.66
N PRO A 20 54.62 12.84 41.02
CA PRO A 20 54.80 12.66 39.58
C PRO A 20 54.57 11.18 39.11
N PHE A 21 54.44 10.99 37.79
CA PHE A 21 54.71 9.81 36.94
C PHE A 21 54.73 8.36 37.50
N SER A 22 53.96 7.47 36.87
CA SER A 22 54.43 6.14 36.44
C SER A 22 53.54 5.57 35.33
N PHE A 23 54.15 5.15 34.23
CA PHE A 23 53.52 4.47 33.09
C PHE A 23 53.70 2.96 33.28
N SER A 24 52.62 2.19 33.33
CA SER A 24 52.68 0.73 33.15
C SER A 24 51.41 0.26 32.46
N GLY A 25 51.58 -0.32 31.28
CA GLY A 25 50.50 -0.67 30.37
C GLY A 25 49.64 -1.83 30.84
N LYS A 26 48.42 -1.82 30.32
CA LYS A 26 47.71 -2.99 29.79
C LYS A 26 46.57 -2.47 28.91
N MET A 27 46.79 -2.62 27.61
CA MET A 27 45.82 -2.39 26.56
C MET A 27 44.70 -3.43 26.72
N GLN A 28 43.52 -3.02 27.19
CA GLN A 28 42.31 -3.81 27.11
C GLN A 28 41.51 -3.34 25.90
N LEU A 29 41.69 -4.05 24.77
CA LEU A 29 40.68 -4.08 23.72
C LEU A 29 39.41 -4.69 24.33
N LEU A 30 38.41 -3.87 24.62
CA LEU A 30 37.02 -4.35 24.70
C LEU A 30 36.32 -3.92 23.42
N GLY A 31 35.93 -4.92 22.65
CA GLY A 31 35.40 -4.78 21.31
C GLY A 31 34.19 -3.86 21.24
N VAL A 32 34.21 -2.98 20.24
CA VAL A 32 33.01 -2.36 19.70
C VAL A 32 32.21 -3.48 19.04
N GLY A 33 31.36 -4.13 19.82
CA GLY A 33 30.35 -5.05 19.32
C GLY A 33 29.39 -4.25 18.46
N LEU A 34 29.54 -4.41 17.14
CA LEU A 34 28.66 -3.88 16.12
C LEU A 34 27.27 -4.52 16.30
N GLY A 35 26.47 -3.95 17.18
CA GLY A 35 25.07 -4.32 17.37
C GLY A 35 24.24 -3.77 16.22
N ILE A 36 24.43 -4.29 15.02
CA ILE A 36 23.39 -4.21 13.98
C ILE A 36 22.31 -5.20 14.43
N PHE A 37 21.43 -4.75 15.33
CA PHE A 37 20.11 -5.32 15.40
C PHE A 37 19.42 -4.92 14.09
N THR A 38 19.62 -5.73 13.05
CA THR A 38 18.67 -5.84 11.96
C THR A 38 17.33 -6.14 12.60
N ALA A 39 16.51 -5.11 12.78
CA ALA A 39 15.08 -5.31 12.75
C ALA A 39 14.79 -5.87 11.36
N ALA A 40 14.84 -7.19 11.24
CA ALA A 40 13.97 -7.86 10.30
C ALA A 40 12.57 -7.48 10.78
N GLN A 41 12.05 -6.35 10.30
CA GLN A 41 10.61 -6.21 10.19
C GLN A 41 10.22 -7.38 9.30
N LEU A 42 9.83 -8.48 9.93
CA LEU A 42 9.03 -9.49 9.27
C LEU A 42 7.93 -8.69 8.58
N ALA A 43 7.83 -8.84 7.26
CA ALA A 43 6.74 -8.27 6.49
C ALA A 43 5.45 -8.84 7.08
N ASN A 44 4.89 -8.12 8.04
CA ASN A 44 3.63 -8.47 8.65
C ASN A 44 2.56 -7.83 7.78
N ALA A 45 1.62 -8.67 7.37
CA ALA A 45 0.31 -8.24 6.90
C ALA A 45 -0.18 -7.05 7.72
N ALA A 46 -0.70 -5.99 7.10
CA ALA A 46 -1.25 -4.88 7.86
C ALA A 46 -2.39 -5.41 8.73
N PRO A 47 -2.29 -5.29 10.07
CA PRO A 47 -3.34 -5.79 10.94
C PRO A 47 -4.64 -5.05 10.61
N ARG A 48 -5.76 -5.77 10.69
CA ARG A 48 -7.07 -5.15 10.53
C ARG A 48 -7.29 -4.21 11.72
N THR A 49 -7.57 -2.96 11.43
CA THR A 49 -7.88 -1.90 12.39
C THR A 49 -9.21 -1.27 12.00
N GLU A 50 -9.86 -0.53 12.91
CA GLU A 50 -11.08 0.20 12.58
C GLU A 50 -10.88 1.17 11.40
N GLU A 51 -9.69 1.77 11.28
CA GLU A 51 -9.36 2.74 10.23
C GLU A 51 -9.21 2.10 8.84
N ASN A 52 -8.62 0.90 8.75
CA ASN A 52 -8.38 0.23 7.47
C ASN A 52 -9.43 -0.85 7.13
N ALA A 53 -10.42 -1.06 8.01
CA ALA A 53 -11.37 -2.17 7.92
C ALA A 53 -12.11 -2.24 6.57
N ALA A 54 -12.40 -1.08 5.96
CA ALA A 54 -13.12 -0.99 4.69
C ALA A 54 -12.30 -1.51 3.48
N TRP A 55 -10.97 -1.55 3.58
CA TRP A 55 -10.06 -1.97 2.50
C TRP A 55 -9.28 -3.23 2.84
N ASN A 56 -9.25 -3.65 4.11
CA ASN A 56 -8.47 -4.78 4.55
C ASN A 56 -9.18 -6.12 4.26
N VAL A 57 -8.46 -7.06 3.64
CA VAL A 57 -8.98 -8.39 3.28
C VAL A 57 -8.84 -9.42 4.41
N ASN A 58 -8.09 -9.11 5.48
CA ASN A 58 -7.85 -10.00 6.61
C ASN A 58 -9.01 -9.91 7.63
N PHE A 59 -10.12 -10.60 7.37
CA PHE A 59 -11.27 -10.64 8.30
C PHE A 59 -11.05 -11.57 9.49
N GLU A 60 -10.33 -12.66 9.27
CA GLU A 60 -10.05 -13.67 10.28
C GLU A 60 -8.75 -13.32 11.00
N GLU A 61 -8.77 -13.28 12.33
CA GLU A 61 -7.56 -13.21 13.16
C GLU A 61 -6.85 -14.57 13.23
N SER A 62 -6.79 -15.30 12.11
CA SER A 62 -6.12 -16.59 12.03
C SER A 62 -4.70 -16.46 11.48
N HIS A 63 -3.80 -17.23 12.09
CA HIS A 63 -2.43 -17.43 11.63
C HIS A 63 -2.30 -18.58 10.61
N PHE A 64 -3.39 -19.32 10.33
CA PHE A 64 -3.39 -20.42 9.37
C PHE A 64 -3.98 -19.99 8.03
N PRO A 65 -3.26 -20.15 6.90
CA PRO A 65 -3.75 -19.71 5.59
C PRO A 65 -5.06 -20.34 5.12
N LEU A 66 -5.40 -21.53 5.64
CA LEU A 66 -6.62 -22.26 5.24
C LEU A 66 -7.90 -21.73 5.89
N ASP A 67 -7.77 -20.90 6.92
CA ASP A 67 -8.94 -20.34 7.62
C ASP A 67 -9.53 -19.14 6.87
N TYR A 68 -8.75 -18.55 5.94
CA TYR A 68 -9.20 -17.44 5.10
C TYR A 68 -10.20 -17.94 4.06
N HIS A 69 -11.36 -17.27 3.98
CA HIS A 69 -12.37 -17.57 2.98
C HIS A 69 -12.97 -16.31 2.36
N GLY A 70 -13.28 -16.36 1.07
CA GLY A 70 -13.94 -15.28 0.34
C GLY A 70 -15.46 -15.24 0.51
N LYS A 71 -16.01 -15.61 1.67
CA LYS A 71 -17.47 -15.59 1.89
C LYS A 71 -17.86 -14.31 2.63
N TRP A 72 -18.95 -13.69 2.23
CA TRP A 72 -19.54 -12.53 2.90
C TRP A 72 -21.06 -12.65 2.94
N GLU A 73 -21.70 -11.82 3.76
CA GLU A 73 -23.15 -11.85 3.94
C GLU A 73 -23.88 -11.62 2.61
N GLY A 74 -24.89 -12.45 2.33
CA GLY A 74 -25.67 -12.37 1.08
C GLY A 74 -24.94 -12.87 -0.18
N HIS A 75 -23.69 -13.36 -0.07
CA HIS A 75 -22.99 -13.95 -1.21
C HIS A 75 -23.62 -15.29 -1.60
N THR A 76 -24.06 -15.40 -2.86
CA THR A 76 -24.45 -16.67 -3.46
C THR A 76 -23.31 -17.17 -4.32
N TYR A 77 -22.87 -18.42 -4.08
CA TYR A 77 -21.81 -19.03 -4.87
C TYR A 77 -22.17 -19.07 -6.35
N PHE A 78 -21.31 -18.48 -7.18
CA PHE A 78 -21.44 -18.47 -8.63
C PHE A 78 -20.40 -19.42 -9.21
N PRO A 79 -20.79 -20.61 -9.71
CA PRO A 79 -19.83 -21.62 -10.16
C PRO A 79 -19.06 -21.11 -11.38
N SER A 80 -17.79 -21.52 -11.47
CA SER A 80 -16.99 -21.31 -12.67
C SER A 80 -17.68 -21.90 -13.91
N PRO A 81 -17.44 -21.33 -15.10
CA PRO A 81 -17.92 -21.93 -16.34
C PRO A 81 -17.29 -23.32 -16.53
N GLU A 82 -17.95 -24.19 -17.28
CA GLU A 82 -17.37 -25.49 -17.64
C GLU A 82 -16.08 -25.34 -18.48
N ASP A 83 -16.05 -24.33 -19.35
CA ASP A 83 -14.89 -24.02 -20.20
C ASP A 83 -14.71 -22.52 -20.38
N TRP A 84 -13.63 -21.98 -19.83
CA TRP A 84 -13.26 -20.56 -19.96
C TRP A 84 -12.97 -20.13 -21.40
N ARG A 85 -12.62 -21.06 -22.30
CA ARG A 85 -12.38 -20.76 -23.73
C ARG A 85 -13.64 -20.38 -24.49
N SER A 86 -14.81 -20.72 -23.95
CA SER A 86 -16.10 -20.37 -24.54
C SER A 86 -16.53 -18.93 -24.26
N LEU A 87 -15.88 -18.26 -23.30
CA LEU A 87 -16.25 -16.93 -22.86
C LEU A 87 -15.51 -15.86 -23.66
N THR A 88 -16.23 -14.80 -24.03
CA THR A 88 -15.60 -13.56 -24.49
C THR A 88 -15.27 -12.68 -23.27
N ILE A 89 -13.98 -12.40 -23.07
CA ILE A 89 -13.46 -11.61 -21.94
C ILE A 89 -13.24 -10.17 -22.38
N TYR A 90 -13.71 -9.21 -21.58
CA TYR A 90 -13.42 -7.78 -21.74
C TYR A 90 -12.34 -7.38 -20.72
N GLN A 91 -11.11 -7.19 -21.18
CA GLN A 91 -10.04 -6.66 -20.33
C GLN A 91 -10.13 -5.13 -20.27
N LEU A 92 -10.04 -4.58 -19.07
CA LEU A 92 -10.04 -3.14 -18.85
C LEU A 92 -8.97 -2.74 -17.84
N LEU A 93 -8.42 -1.55 -18.03
CA LEU A 93 -7.65 -0.86 -17.00
C LEU A 93 -8.63 -0.13 -16.11
N THR A 94 -8.70 -0.50 -14.83
CA THR A 94 -9.73 0.01 -13.90
C THR A 94 -9.74 1.54 -13.87
N ASP A 95 -8.57 2.15 -13.69
CA ASP A 95 -8.38 3.62 -13.65
C ASP A 95 -8.83 4.36 -14.93
N ARG A 96 -8.87 3.67 -16.08
CA ARG A 96 -9.12 4.28 -17.39
C ARG A 96 -10.51 4.01 -17.95
N PHE A 97 -11.34 3.27 -17.21
CA PHE A 97 -12.61 2.80 -17.74
C PHE A 97 -13.77 3.75 -17.44
N ALA A 98 -14.06 4.00 -16.16
CA ALA A 98 -15.12 4.90 -15.73
C ALA A 98 -14.90 5.32 -14.26
N ASP A 99 -14.93 6.62 -14.00
CA ASP A 99 -15.00 7.23 -12.66
C ASP A 99 -16.47 7.20 -12.20
N GLY A 100 -16.75 6.43 -11.15
CA GLY A 100 -18.08 6.23 -10.58
C GLY A 100 -18.26 6.88 -9.21
N ASP A 101 -17.17 7.11 -8.48
CA ASP A 101 -17.10 7.83 -7.22
C ASP A 101 -15.89 8.79 -7.20
N PRO A 102 -16.10 10.06 -7.57
CA PRO A 102 -15.03 11.05 -7.57
C PRO A 102 -14.43 11.36 -6.19
N MET A 103 -15.05 10.90 -5.09
CA MET A 103 -14.55 11.13 -3.73
C MET A 103 -13.31 10.30 -3.41
N ASN A 104 -13.07 9.20 -4.14
CA ASN A 104 -11.91 8.34 -3.94
C ASN A 104 -10.71 8.70 -4.84
N ASN A 105 -10.86 9.62 -5.80
CA ASN A 105 -9.87 9.95 -6.82
C ASN A 105 -8.49 10.33 -6.24
N GLU A 106 -8.49 11.05 -5.12
CA GLU A 106 -7.28 11.53 -4.43
C GLU A 106 -6.99 10.75 -3.14
N ALA A 107 -7.66 9.61 -2.91
CA ALA A 107 -7.45 8.82 -1.71
C ALA A 107 -5.98 8.35 -1.58
N TYR A 108 -5.52 8.17 -0.34
CA TYR A 108 -4.17 7.67 -0.01
C TYR A 108 -3.02 8.61 -0.43
N ARG A 109 -2.41 8.41 -1.62
CA ARG A 109 -1.22 9.12 -2.10
C ARG A 109 -1.51 9.96 -3.35
N GLY A 110 -2.75 10.45 -3.49
CA GLY A 110 -3.18 11.32 -4.57
C GLY A 110 -2.85 10.81 -5.98
N GLY A 111 -2.71 11.76 -6.90
CA GLY A 111 -2.22 11.51 -8.25
C GLY A 111 -3.26 11.62 -9.35
N PHE A 112 -4.37 12.31 -9.09
CA PHE A 112 -5.43 12.47 -10.08
C PHE A 112 -5.16 13.66 -11.02
N ASP A 113 -4.90 13.36 -12.28
CA ASP A 113 -4.91 14.36 -13.37
C ASP A 113 -5.30 13.69 -14.68
N VAL A 114 -6.53 13.93 -15.12
CA VAL A 114 -7.07 13.42 -16.39
C VAL A 114 -6.37 13.99 -17.62
N ARG A 115 -5.58 15.07 -17.47
CA ARG A 115 -4.84 15.70 -18.58
C ARG A 115 -3.50 15.04 -18.83
N ASP A 116 -2.98 14.29 -17.87
CA ASP A 116 -1.71 13.60 -17.97
C ASP A 116 -1.91 12.09 -18.03
N MET A 117 -1.33 11.46 -19.05
CA MET A 117 -1.44 10.01 -19.26
C MET A 117 -0.62 9.19 -18.27
N THR A 118 0.32 9.81 -17.53
CA THR A 118 1.08 9.15 -16.47
C THR A 118 0.38 9.20 -15.11
N PHE A 119 -0.63 10.05 -14.98
CA PHE A 119 -1.42 10.21 -13.77
C PHE A 119 -2.67 9.32 -13.80
N ARG A 120 -3.36 9.30 -12.67
CA ARG A 120 -4.63 8.61 -12.49
C ARG A 120 -5.77 9.41 -13.09
N HIS A 121 -6.72 8.69 -13.67
CA HIS A 121 -7.91 9.26 -14.31
C HIS A 121 -9.19 9.00 -13.52
N GLY A 122 -9.11 8.30 -12.37
CA GLY A 122 -10.20 8.18 -11.40
C GLY A 122 -11.13 6.99 -11.61
N GLY A 123 -10.80 6.08 -12.53
CA GLY A 123 -11.63 4.90 -12.73
C GLY A 123 -11.62 3.93 -11.54
N ASP A 124 -12.79 3.42 -11.18
CA ASP A 124 -13.03 2.70 -9.93
C ASP A 124 -14.04 1.53 -10.07
N PHE A 125 -14.29 0.80 -8.97
CA PHE A 125 -15.23 -0.34 -8.97
C PHE A 125 -16.68 0.07 -9.19
N VAL A 126 -17.08 1.26 -8.71
CA VAL A 126 -18.44 1.78 -8.86
C VAL A 126 -18.71 2.10 -10.33
N GLY A 127 -17.75 2.73 -11.02
CA GLY A 127 -17.81 3.06 -12.44
C GLY A 127 -17.87 1.81 -13.30
N ILE A 128 -17.06 0.78 -12.99
CA ILE A 128 -17.19 -0.52 -13.67
C ILE A 128 -18.60 -1.10 -13.45
N THR A 129 -19.10 -1.08 -12.22
CA THR A 129 -20.42 -1.61 -11.87
C THR A 129 -21.53 -0.94 -12.69
N GLN A 130 -21.49 0.39 -12.80
CA GLN A 130 -22.45 1.18 -13.59
C GLN A 130 -22.39 0.85 -15.09
N ARG A 131 -21.25 0.37 -15.59
CA ARG A 131 -21.00 0.08 -17.01
C ARG A 131 -21.07 -1.41 -17.37
N LEU A 132 -21.32 -2.30 -16.42
CA LEU A 132 -21.55 -3.73 -16.71
C LEU A 132 -22.62 -3.98 -17.78
N PRO A 133 -23.76 -3.25 -17.83
CA PRO A 133 -24.74 -3.43 -18.91
C PRO A 133 -24.18 -3.12 -20.30
N TYR A 134 -23.27 -2.15 -20.41
CA TYR A 134 -22.59 -1.84 -21.67
C TYR A 134 -21.71 -3.01 -22.11
N ILE A 135 -20.87 -3.52 -21.19
CA ILE A 135 -19.97 -4.66 -21.48
C ILE A 135 -20.79 -5.90 -21.87
N LYS A 136 -21.89 -6.17 -21.15
CA LYS A 136 -22.81 -7.26 -21.50
C LYS A 136 -23.45 -7.07 -22.87
N GLY A 137 -23.81 -5.83 -23.21
CA GLY A 137 -24.39 -5.45 -24.50
C GLY A 137 -23.44 -5.70 -25.68
N LEU A 138 -22.13 -5.67 -25.46
CA LEU A 138 -21.12 -6.08 -26.46
C LEU A 138 -21.04 -7.60 -26.67
N GLY A 139 -21.74 -8.39 -25.85
CA GLY A 139 -21.71 -9.86 -25.87
C GLY A 139 -20.62 -10.47 -24.98
N CYS A 140 -19.85 -9.66 -24.25
CA CYS A 140 -18.86 -10.15 -23.31
C CYS A 140 -19.51 -10.83 -22.10
N GLN A 141 -18.88 -11.91 -21.63
CA GLN A 141 -19.38 -12.74 -20.53
C GLN A 141 -18.45 -12.71 -19.32
N ALA A 142 -17.30 -12.04 -19.41
CA ALA A 142 -16.39 -11.84 -18.30
C ALA A 142 -15.72 -10.48 -18.41
N ILE A 143 -15.36 -9.90 -17.26
CA ILE A 143 -14.45 -8.76 -17.18
C ILE A 143 -13.12 -9.22 -16.58
N TRP A 144 -12.03 -8.66 -17.07
CA TRP A 144 -10.71 -8.79 -16.46
C TRP A 144 -10.23 -7.40 -16.04
N ILE A 145 -10.17 -7.19 -14.74
CA ILE A 145 -9.82 -5.91 -14.12
C ILE A 145 -8.35 -5.89 -13.70
N SER A 146 -7.78 -4.68 -13.62
CA SER A 146 -6.42 -4.45 -13.10
C SER A 146 -6.24 -5.02 -11.69
N PRO A 147 -4.99 -5.19 -11.23
CA PRO A 147 -4.75 -5.55 -9.84
C PRO A 147 -5.45 -4.58 -8.88
N ILE A 148 -5.87 -5.11 -7.73
CA ILE A 148 -6.74 -4.39 -6.79
C ILE A 148 -6.03 -3.95 -5.51
N PHE A 149 -4.82 -4.43 -5.27
CA PHE A 149 -4.10 -4.22 -4.02
C PHE A 149 -3.38 -2.88 -3.97
N GLN A 150 -3.15 -2.39 -2.76
CA GLN A 150 -2.54 -1.09 -2.50
C GLN A 150 -1.16 -0.98 -3.18
N ASN A 151 -1.00 0.10 -3.93
CA ASN A 151 0.15 0.41 -4.76
C ASN A 151 0.70 1.83 -4.49
N GLY A 152 1.85 2.13 -5.09
CA GLY A 152 2.52 3.42 -4.97
C GLY A 152 1.78 4.63 -5.54
N GLU A 153 2.41 5.78 -5.37
CA GLU A 153 1.96 7.07 -5.92
C GLU A 153 1.96 7.02 -7.46
N ASN A 154 0.91 7.57 -8.09
CA ASN A 154 0.77 7.63 -9.56
C ASN A 154 0.84 6.29 -10.32
N MET A 155 0.68 5.16 -9.64
CA MET A 155 0.72 3.83 -10.27
C MET A 155 -0.64 3.42 -10.87
N TYR A 156 -1.16 4.21 -11.81
CA TYR A 156 -2.51 4.03 -12.39
C TYR A 156 -2.80 2.62 -12.93
N HIS A 157 -1.77 1.90 -13.37
CA HIS A 157 -1.88 0.56 -13.94
C HIS A 157 -1.96 -0.54 -12.88
N GLN A 158 -1.72 -0.22 -11.60
CA GLN A 158 -1.84 -1.12 -10.44
C GLN A 158 -0.84 -2.28 -10.34
N TYR A 159 0.21 -2.31 -11.17
CA TYR A 159 1.24 -3.37 -11.18
C TYR A 159 2.42 -3.14 -10.22
N ALA A 160 2.33 -2.15 -9.33
CA ALA A 160 3.38 -1.79 -8.38
C ALA A 160 2.83 -1.89 -6.95
N GLN A 161 2.41 -3.09 -6.56
CA GLN A 161 1.81 -3.34 -5.25
C GLN A 161 2.89 -3.33 -4.17
N HIS A 162 2.58 -2.71 -3.02
CA HIS A 162 3.43 -2.81 -1.83
C HIS A 162 2.72 -3.53 -0.66
N ASP A 163 1.38 -3.58 -0.66
CA ASP A 163 0.62 -4.26 0.40
C ASP A 163 -0.57 -5.06 -0.17
N PHE A 164 -0.47 -6.40 -0.09
CA PHE A 164 -1.53 -7.34 -0.53
C PHE A 164 -2.67 -7.51 0.48
N THR A 165 -2.60 -6.87 1.64
CA THR A 165 -3.65 -6.96 2.66
C THR A 165 -4.70 -5.88 2.51
N LEU A 166 -4.39 -4.82 1.78
CA LEU A 166 -5.25 -3.68 1.55
C LEU A 166 -5.60 -3.58 0.07
N ILE A 167 -6.87 -3.36 -0.22
CA ILE A 167 -7.31 -2.87 -1.53
C ILE A 167 -6.89 -1.41 -1.69
N ASP A 168 -6.47 -1.01 -2.89
CA ASP A 168 -6.14 0.39 -3.16
C ASP A 168 -7.36 1.27 -2.95
N ARG A 169 -7.26 2.17 -1.97
CA ARG A 169 -8.36 3.05 -1.56
C ARG A 169 -8.93 3.89 -2.70
N ARG A 170 -8.13 4.14 -3.72
CA ARG A 170 -8.50 4.91 -4.93
C ARG A 170 -9.32 4.11 -5.94
N LEU A 171 -9.46 2.79 -5.77
CA LEU A 171 -10.34 1.95 -6.59
C LEU A 171 -11.71 1.74 -5.93
N GLY A 172 -11.79 1.99 -4.63
CA GLY A 172 -12.94 1.72 -3.79
C GLY A 172 -12.62 0.79 -2.62
N THR A 173 -13.66 0.52 -1.85
CA THR A 173 -13.70 -0.36 -0.69
C THR A 173 -13.89 -1.82 -1.11
N LEU A 174 -13.67 -2.72 -0.16
CA LEU A 174 -13.95 -4.14 -0.38
C LEU A 174 -15.45 -4.42 -0.58
N ASP A 175 -16.33 -3.65 0.04
CA ASP A 175 -17.78 -3.79 -0.18
C ASP A 175 -18.19 -3.35 -1.59
N GLU A 176 -17.53 -2.36 -2.17
CA GLU A 176 -17.73 -1.96 -3.56
C GLU A 176 -17.21 -3.03 -4.54
N LEU A 177 -16.08 -3.68 -4.25
CA LEU A 177 -15.61 -4.84 -5.02
C LEU A 177 -16.59 -6.02 -4.94
N ARG A 178 -17.17 -6.28 -3.76
CA ARG A 178 -18.22 -7.29 -3.57
C ARG A 178 -19.49 -6.91 -4.32
N ALA A 179 -19.86 -5.63 -4.33
CA ALA A 179 -21.02 -5.12 -5.07
C ALA A 179 -20.82 -5.30 -6.59
N LEU A 180 -19.64 -4.96 -7.11
CA LEU A 180 -19.25 -5.21 -8.50
C LEU A 180 -19.38 -6.69 -8.86
N THR A 181 -18.79 -7.56 -8.06
CA THR A 181 -18.83 -9.02 -8.25
C THR A 181 -20.27 -9.54 -8.23
N THR A 182 -21.07 -9.07 -7.28
CA THR A 182 -22.49 -9.44 -7.16
C THR A 182 -23.29 -8.97 -8.36
N ALA A 183 -23.06 -7.75 -8.84
CA ALA A 183 -23.73 -7.20 -10.01
C ALA A 183 -23.34 -7.95 -11.29
N ALA A 184 -22.06 -8.29 -11.46
CA ALA A 184 -21.59 -9.11 -12.57
C ALA A 184 -22.25 -10.50 -12.57
N HIS A 185 -22.26 -11.19 -11.43
CA HIS A 185 -22.89 -12.50 -11.31
C HIS A 185 -24.41 -12.46 -11.59
N LYS A 186 -25.11 -11.39 -11.18
CA LYS A 186 -26.54 -11.18 -11.52
C LYS A 186 -26.79 -11.07 -13.03
N LEU A 187 -25.80 -10.58 -13.79
CA LEU A 187 -25.84 -10.51 -15.26
C LEU A 187 -25.31 -11.78 -15.95
N GLY A 188 -24.98 -12.83 -15.17
CA GLY A 188 -24.32 -14.02 -15.66
C GLY A 188 -22.95 -13.70 -16.27
N MET A 189 -22.21 -12.79 -15.65
CA MET A 189 -20.85 -12.41 -16.04
C MET A 189 -19.85 -12.82 -14.97
N TYR A 190 -18.63 -13.13 -15.38
CA TYR A 190 -17.53 -13.47 -14.47
C TYR A 190 -16.60 -12.28 -14.24
N VAL A 191 -15.93 -12.25 -13.08
CA VAL A 191 -14.91 -11.25 -12.74
C VAL A 191 -13.57 -11.94 -12.55
N ILE A 192 -12.59 -11.54 -13.35
CA ILE A 192 -11.19 -11.96 -13.25
C ILE A 192 -10.40 -10.79 -12.66
N VAL A 193 -9.69 -11.05 -11.58
CA VAL A 193 -8.78 -10.08 -10.94
C VAL A 193 -7.35 -10.42 -11.35
N ASP A 194 -6.62 -9.45 -11.87
CA ASP A 194 -5.18 -9.61 -12.12
C ASP A 194 -4.40 -9.66 -10.80
N VAL A 195 -3.42 -10.56 -10.70
CA VAL A 195 -2.62 -10.76 -9.48
C VAL A 195 -1.16 -10.87 -9.86
N VAL A 196 -0.35 -9.99 -9.29
CA VAL A 196 1.09 -9.95 -9.49
C VAL A 196 1.77 -10.52 -8.26
N MET A 197 2.49 -11.63 -8.42
CA MET A 197 3.31 -12.21 -7.35
C MET A 197 4.81 -12.20 -7.68
N ASN A 198 5.19 -11.65 -8.84
CA ASN A 198 6.57 -11.66 -9.31
C ASN A 198 7.43 -10.54 -8.70
N HIS A 199 6.83 -9.38 -8.45
CA HIS A 199 7.53 -8.17 -8.03
C HIS A 199 6.63 -7.30 -7.15
N MET A 200 7.26 -6.31 -6.51
CA MET A 200 6.64 -5.30 -5.65
C MET A 200 7.00 -3.91 -6.18
N ASP A 201 6.37 -2.88 -5.61
CA ASP A 201 6.72 -1.48 -5.87
C ASP A 201 8.21 -1.16 -5.59
N ASN A 202 8.73 -0.17 -6.29
CA ASN A 202 10.08 0.35 -6.06
C ASN A 202 10.07 1.46 -5.01
N GLU A 203 10.01 1.08 -3.74
CA GLU A 203 10.01 2.02 -2.60
C GLU A 203 11.39 2.63 -2.30
N PHE A 204 12.46 2.11 -2.89
CA PHE A 204 13.84 2.60 -2.68
C PHE A 204 14.30 3.46 -3.85
N PHE A 205 13.70 4.64 -4.02
CA PHE A 205 14.29 5.67 -4.87
C PHE A 205 15.45 6.35 -4.13
N PHE A 206 16.66 6.26 -4.70
CA PHE A 206 17.73 7.20 -4.43
C PHE A 206 17.55 8.37 -5.40
N GLU A 207 17.03 9.49 -4.91
CA GLU A 207 17.11 10.79 -5.61
C GLU A 207 18.39 11.54 -5.23
#